data_AF-A0A0F9JB93-F1
#
_entry.id   AF-A0A0F9JB93-F1
#
_cell.length_a   1.000
_cell.length_b   1.000
_cell.length_c   1.000
_cell.angle_alpha   90.00
_cell.angle_beta   90.00
_cell.angle_gamma   90.00
#
_symmetry.space_group_name_H-M   'P 1'
#
loop_
_entity.id
_entity.type
_entity.pdbx_description
1 polymer ?
#
loop_
_entity_poly.entity_id
_entity_poly.type
_entity_poly.pdbx_seq_one_letter_code
_entity_poly.pdbx_strand_id
1 'polypeptide(L)' 'MNNVLTLDGDKGNLFIANPQPSYTMTFHDDKGEIGGFDWGDGELKFTGKAEESAKVFFDFLKPYVDIYIREQLER' A
#
# COMPACT_ATOMS: atom_id res chain seq x y z
N MET A 1 -3.35 -1.79 -14.64
CA MET A 1 -3.42 -0.51 -15.39
C MET A 1 -2.03 0.10 -15.40
N ASN A 2 -1.58 0.71 -16.52
CA ASN A 2 -0.18 1.13 -16.67
C ASN A 2 -0.04 2.65 -16.78
N ASN A 3 0.82 3.24 -15.95
CA ASN A 3 1.27 4.62 -16.13
C ASN A 3 2.17 4.72 -17.37
N VAL A 4 2.02 5.78 -18.17
CA VAL A 4 2.86 6.00 -19.36
C VAL A 4 4.02 6.90 -18.97
N LEU A 5 5.23 6.33 -18.98
CA LEU A 5 6.49 7.05 -18.79
C LEU A 5 6.99 7.53 -20.16
N THR A 6 7.12 8.83 -20.34
CA THR A 6 7.70 9.43 -21.55
C THR A 6 9.02 10.11 -21.20
N LEU A 7 10.08 9.70 -21.89
CA LEU A 7 11.40 10.32 -21.78
C LEU A 7 11.55 11.33 -22.93
N ASP A 8 11.71 12.61 -22.60
CA ASP A 8 12.03 13.64 -23.59
C ASP A 8 13.55 13.69 -23.80
N GLY A 9 14.01 13.06 -24.88
CA GLY A 9 15.42 12.84 -25.21
C GLY A 9 16.23 14.12 -25.41
N ASP A 10 15.59 15.26 -25.67
CA ASP A 10 16.28 16.54 -25.90
C ASP A 10 16.47 17.36 -24.62
N LYS A 11 15.73 17.05 -23.54
CA LYS A 11 15.70 17.86 -22.30
C LYS A 11 16.07 17.11 -21.03
N GLY A 12 16.28 15.79 -21.12
CA GLY A 12 16.60 14.96 -19.95
C GLY A 12 15.48 14.89 -18.90
N ASN A 13 14.26 15.26 -19.30
CA ASN A 13 13.11 15.31 -18.40
C ASN A 13 12.29 14.02 -18.50
N LEU A 14 11.87 13.50 -17.35
CA LEU A 14 10.91 12.41 -17.25
C LEU A 14 9.51 12.99 -17.07
N PHE A 15 8.60 12.63 -17.98
CA PHE A 15 7.18 12.98 -17.89
C PHE A 15 6.36 11.75 -17.54
N ILE A 16 5.58 11.85 -16.46
CA ILE A 16 4.56 10.87 -16.10
C ILE A 16 3.23 11.38 -16.66
N ALA A 17 2.81 10.83 -17.79
CA ALA A 17 1.54 11.20 -18.40
C ALA A 17 0.40 10.41 -17.75
N ASN A 18 -0.63 11.12 -17.30
CA ASN A 18 -1.84 10.57 -16.69
C ASN A 18 -1.56 9.68 -15.45
N PRO A 19 -0.98 10.26 -14.37
CA PRO A 19 -0.73 9.50 -13.15
C PRO A 19 -2.06 9.00 -12.59
N GLN A 20 -2.30 7.69 -12.66
CA GLN A 20 -3.47 7.12 -12.01
C GLN A 20 -3.14 6.81 -10.55
N PRO A 21 -4.07 7.07 -9.62
CA PRO A 21 -3.89 6.62 -8.24
C PRO A 21 -3.70 5.11 -8.24
N SER A 22 -2.60 4.64 -7.66
CA SER A 22 -2.41 3.21 -7.46
C SER A 22 -3.24 2.82 -6.23
N TYR A 23 -4.17 1.90 -6.43
CA TYR A 23 -4.96 1.32 -5.35
C TYR A 23 -4.24 0.09 -4.81
N THR A 24 -2.98 0.30 -4.43
CA THR A 24 -2.07 -0.76 -3.97
C THR A 24 -1.57 -0.46 -2.58
N MET A 25 -1.59 -1.48 -1.71
CA MET A 25 -0.98 -1.46 -0.40
C MET A 25 0.03 -2.60 -0.35
N THR A 26 1.27 -2.32 0.07
CA THR A 26 2.33 -3.33 0.17
C THR A 26 2.81 -3.46 1.61
N PHE A 27 3.09 -4.70 2.02
CA PHE A 27 3.64 -5.06 3.31
C PHE A 27 5.13 -5.34 3.18
N HIS A 28 5.92 -4.75 4.08
CA HIS A 28 7.37 -4.86 4.07
C HIS A 28 7.87 -5.38 5.42
N ASP A 29 8.90 -6.21 5.38
CA ASP A 29 9.76 -6.55 6.50
C ASP A 29 11.17 -5.96 6.31
N ASP A 30 12.11 -6.30 7.21
CA ASP A 30 13.49 -5.84 7.13
C ASP A 30 14.25 -6.32 5.86
N LYS A 31 13.70 -7.31 5.15
CA LYS A 31 14.29 -7.92 3.93
C LYS A 31 13.60 -7.45 2.65
N GLY A 32 12.45 -6.79 2.74
CA GLY A 32 11.74 -6.19 1.62
C GLY A 32 10.24 -6.50 1.61
N GLU A 33 9.65 -6.48 0.42
CA GLU A 33 8.22 -6.72 0.24
C GLU A 33 7.85 -8.19 0.52
N ILE A 34 6.91 -8.41 1.44
CA ILE A 34 6.42 -9.74 1.84
C ILE A 34 5.01 -10.04 1.34
N GLY A 35 4.29 -9.02 0.87
CA GLY A 35 2.98 -9.18 0.28
C GLY A 35 2.32 -7.86 -0.06
N GLY A 36 1.13 -7.95 -0.62
CA GLY A 36 0.43 -6.77 -1.06
C GLY A 36 -1.01 -7.03 -1.43
N PHE A 37 -1.66 -5.91 -1.68
CA PHE A 37 -3.07 -5.74 -1.84
C PHE A 37 -3.24 -4.84 -3.05
N ASP A 38 -3.88 -5.33 -4.11
CA ASP A 38 -4.14 -4.60 -5.34
C ASP A 38 -5.64 -4.57 -5.63
N TRP A 39 -6.20 -3.37 -5.69
CA TRP A 39 -7.61 -3.10 -5.97
C TRP A 39 -7.81 -2.33 -7.27
N GLY A 40 -6.78 -2.29 -8.13
CA GLY A 40 -6.78 -1.48 -9.34
C GLY A 40 -7.96 -1.78 -10.27
N ASP A 41 -8.35 -3.03 -10.44
CA ASP A 41 -9.41 -3.44 -11.37
C ASP A 41 -10.80 -3.59 -10.72
N GLY A 42 -10.97 -3.08 -9.49
CA GLY A 42 -12.22 -3.17 -8.75
C GLY A 42 -12.40 -4.51 -8.01
N GLU A 43 -11.48 -5.45 -8.14
CA GLU A 43 -11.40 -6.65 -7.32
C GLU A 43 -10.27 -6.56 -6.30
N LEU A 44 -10.54 -7.04 -5.09
CA LEU A 44 -9.57 -7.07 -4.01
C LEU A 44 -8.61 -8.27 -4.18
N LYS A 45 -7.38 -8.05 -4.61
CA LYS A 45 -6.39 -9.13 -4.83
C LYS A 45 -5.29 -9.08 -3.79
N PHE A 46 -5.03 -10.21 -3.14
CA PHE A 46 -3.90 -10.37 -2.22
C PHE A 46 -2.79 -11.20 -2.86
N THR A 47 -1.55 -10.81 -2.65
CA THR A 47 -0.35 -11.54 -3.08
C THR A 47 0.67 -11.60 -1.95
N GLY A 48 1.53 -12.63 -1.99
CA GLY A 48 2.61 -12.82 -1.01
C GLY A 48 2.22 -13.71 0.18
N LYS A 49 2.88 -13.48 1.32
CA LYS A 49 2.77 -14.33 2.51
C LYS A 49 1.70 -13.79 3.45
N ALA A 50 0.56 -14.48 3.50
CA ALA A 50 -0.62 -14.04 4.24
C ALA A 50 -0.35 -13.81 5.75
N GLU A 51 0.30 -14.76 6.43
CA GLU A 51 0.54 -14.65 7.87
C GLU A 51 1.50 -13.52 8.22
N GLU A 52 2.62 -13.41 7.49
CA GLU A 52 3.61 -12.34 7.69
C GLU A 52 2.98 -10.96 7.40
N SER A 53 2.19 -10.86 6.33
CA SER A 53 1.48 -9.63 5.95
C SER A 53 0.42 -9.24 6.97
N ALA A 54 -0.35 -10.21 7.47
CA ALA A 54 -1.36 -9.97 8.51
C ALA A 54 -0.72 -9.45 9.80
N LYS A 55 0.44 -9.99 10.19
CA LYS A 55 1.18 -9.49 11.35
C LYS A 55 1.51 -8.00 11.19
N VAL A 56 2.11 -7.60 10.06
CA VAL A 56 2.45 -6.19 9.79
C VAL A 56 1.20 -5.31 9.80
N PHE A 57 0.11 -5.78 9.17
CA PHE A 57 -1.15 -5.05 9.13
C PHE A 57 -1.76 -4.82 10.53
N PHE A 58 -1.83 -5.86 11.36
CA PHE A 58 -2.37 -5.74 12.72
C PHE A 58 -1.45 -4.96 13.65
N ASP A 59 -0.13 -5.09 13.51
CA ASP A 59 0.84 -4.30 14.27
C ASP A 59 0.68 -2.79 13.95
N PHE A 60 0.40 -2.44 12.69
CA PHE A 60 0.06 -1.07 12.29
C PHE A 60 -1.27 -0.58 12.89
N LEU A 61 -2.31 -1.42 12.91
CA LEU A 61 -3.63 -1.05 13.42
C LEU A 61 -3.72 -0.94 14.94
N LYS A 62 -2.93 -1.74 15.66
CA LYS A 62 -2.94 -1.84 17.12
C LYS A 62 -2.99 -0.49 17.86
N PRO A 63 -2.10 0.49 17.61
CA PRO A 63 -2.14 1.77 18.33
C PRO A 63 -3.46 2.53 18.14
N TYR A 64 -4.06 2.46 16.96
CA TYR A 64 -5.35 3.13 16.67
C TYR A 64 -6.50 2.45 17.41
N VAL A 65 -6.48 1.12 17.45
CA VAL A 65 -7.46 0.33 18.20
C VAL A 65 -7.33 0.59 19.70
N ASP A 66 -6.11 0.66 20.22
CA ASP A 66 -5.85 0.93 21.64
C ASP A 66 -6.34 2.32 22.06
N ILE A 67 -6.16 3.34 21.21
CA ILE A 67 -6.72 4.69 21.42
C ILE A 67 -8.24 4.62 21.45
N TYR A 68 -8.86 4.00 20.44
CA TYR A 68 -10.32 3.88 20.36
C TYR A 68 -10.91 3.19 21.60
N ILE A 69 -10.32 2.07 22.03
CA ILE A 69 -10.77 1.33 23.21
C ILE A 69 -10.66 2.20 24.47
N ARG A 70 -9.55 2.93 24.64
CA ARG A 70 -9.35 3.84 25.79
C ARG A 70 -10.43 4.91 25.84
N GLU A 71 -10.70 5.56 24.71
CA GLU A 71 -11.74 6.61 24.62
C GLU A 71 -13.15 6.09 24.92
N GLN A 72 -13.46 4.83 24.60
CA GLN A 72 -14.77 4.24 24.92
C GLN A 72 -14.89 3.81 26.39
N LEU A 73 -13.78 3.50 27.07
CA LEU A 73 -13.76 3.10 28.48
C LEU A 73 -13.73 4.29 29.44
N GLU A 74 -13.30 5.47 28.98
CA GLU A 74 -13.26 6.72 29.75
C GLU A 74 -14.55 7.56 29.60
N ARG A 75 -15.55 7.09 28.84
CA ARG A 75 -16.90 7.67 28.73
C ARG A 75 -17.87 7.03 29.72
#